data_AF-A0A4Q5TS04-F1
#
_entry.id   AF-A0A4Q5TS04-F1
#
_cell.length_a   1.000
_cell.length_b   1.000
_cell.length_c   1.000
_cell.angle_alpha   90.00
_cell.angle_beta   90.00
_cell.angle_gamma   90.00
#
_symmetry.space_group_name_H-M   'P 1'
#
loop_
_entity.id
_entity.type
_entity.pdbx_description
1 polymer ?
#
loop_
_entity_poly.entity_id
_entity_poly.type
_entity_poly.pdbx_seq_one_letter_code
_entity_poly.pdbx_strand_id
1 'polypeptide(L)'
;MNSKIWMTILSLFTLVACSKEVLERFGGFLQPANFPAPVYRFRDNKISQAGFELGRKLFYEPRFSRNNTVSCGSCHIQSAAFTQHGHEVSHGIDDRLGRRNSPPIMNLAWMNTFMWDGGVFDLDLQPIVPITAHEEMDETIENALAKLRTLPAYAAMYKKAFGDTAINTTRTMKALSQFMLLCISSNSKYDSVQRNQGPRFSDAEQRGYIFFQANCTACHREPLITDYSFRNNGIATGINNDQGRYEVTLNETDRYKFKVPSLRNLSHTAPYMHDGRFITLDAVLDHYRSGIRQTPNLDPLLANGIAMTDAQKADLLQFLNTLNDPTFLRDSKLSEQ
;
A
#
# COMPACT_ATOMS: atom_id res chain seq x y z
N MET A 1 -64.92 30.39 -48.16
CA MET A 1 -63.88 29.56 -48.78
C MET A 1 -62.87 29.15 -47.72
N ASN A 2 -62.70 27.83 -47.58
CA ASN A 2 -61.91 27.11 -46.59
C ASN A 2 -60.41 27.44 -46.56
N SER A 3 -59.79 27.39 -45.37
CA SER A 3 -58.61 26.55 -45.04
C SER A 3 -58.12 26.87 -43.62
N LYS A 4 -58.55 26.11 -42.59
CA LYS A 4 -57.79 25.05 -41.89
C LYS A 4 -56.40 25.48 -41.36
N ILE A 5 -56.37 25.88 -40.09
CA ILE A 5 -55.13 25.94 -39.28
C ILE A 5 -55.11 24.70 -38.38
N TRP A 6 -54.13 23.82 -38.60
CA TRP A 6 -53.86 22.64 -37.79
C TRP A 6 -53.07 23.07 -36.54
N MET A 7 -53.61 22.77 -35.36
CA MET A 7 -52.93 22.98 -34.08
C MET A 7 -52.46 21.63 -33.57
N THR A 8 -51.19 21.31 -33.81
CA THR A 8 -50.56 20.07 -33.36
C THR A 8 -50.24 20.19 -31.87
N ILE A 9 -51.00 19.50 -31.02
CA ILE A 9 -50.71 19.39 -29.58
C ILE A 9 -49.62 18.33 -29.42
N LEU A 10 -48.38 18.76 -29.17
CA LEU A 10 -47.27 17.87 -28.85
C LEU A 10 -47.37 17.50 -27.36
N SER A 11 -47.85 16.29 -27.06
CA SER A 11 -47.93 15.75 -25.70
C SER A 11 -46.54 15.35 -25.24
N LEU A 12 -45.93 16.15 -24.37
CA LEU A 12 -44.62 15.86 -23.78
C LEU A 12 -44.77 14.77 -22.70
N PHE A 13 -44.61 13.50 -23.08
CA PHE A 13 -44.47 12.40 -22.13
C PHE A 13 -43.08 12.48 -21.47
N THR A 14 -43.02 13.00 -20.24
CA THR A 14 -41.83 12.92 -19.40
C THR A 14 -41.69 11.50 -18.85
N LEU A 15 -40.85 10.69 -19.50
CA LEU A 15 -40.38 9.41 -18.97
C LEU A 15 -39.48 9.70 -17.76
N VAL A 16 -40.04 9.61 -16.55
CA VAL A 16 -39.25 9.55 -15.31
C VAL A 16 -38.60 8.17 -15.26
N ALA A 17 -37.38 8.07 -15.77
CA ALA A 17 -36.54 6.89 -15.59
C ALA A 17 -36.09 6.81 -14.12
N CYS A 18 -36.80 6.03 -13.31
CA CYS A 18 -36.30 5.56 -12.02
C CYS A 18 -35.07 4.69 -12.26
N SER A 19 -33.87 5.25 -12.11
CA SER A 19 -32.67 4.45 -11.92
C SER A 19 -32.80 3.73 -10.58
N LYS A 20 -33.04 2.42 -10.62
CA LYS A 20 -32.81 1.56 -9.45
C LYS A 20 -31.31 1.63 -9.16
N GLU A 21 -30.92 2.48 -8.21
CA GLU A 21 -29.63 2.38 -7.56
C GLU A 21 -29.56 0.97 -6.95
N VAL A 22 -28.78 0.10 -7.58
CA VAL A 22 -28.33 -1.13 -6.94
C VAL A 22 -27.41 -0.66 -5.83
N LEU A 23 -27.95 -0.57 -4.60
CA LEU A 23 -27.17 -0.39 -3.39
C LEU A 23 -26.19 -1.57 -3.30
N GLU A 24 -24.96 -1.38 -3.77
CA GLU A 24 -23.88 -2.32 -3.51
C GLU A 24 -23.69 -2.41 -1.99
N ARG A 25 -24.06 -3.56 -1.42
CA ARG A 25 -23.87 -3.82 0.00
C ARG A 25 -22.38 -3.88 0.30
N PHE A 26 -21.90 -3.08 1.26
CA PHE A 26 -20.52 -3.10 1.70
C PHE A 26 -20.13 -4.51 2.20
N GLY A 27 -19.15 -5.12 1.53
CA GLY A 27 -18.73 -6.51 1.76
C GLY A 27 -17.85 -6.72 2.99
N GLY A 28 -17.32 -5.65 3.58
CA GLY A 28 -16.36 -5.75 4.69
C GLY A 28 -15.03 -6.40 4.29
N PHE A 29 -14.28 -6.89 5.27
CA PHE A 29 -13.05 -7.65 5.02
C PHE A 29 -13.39 -9.04 4.48
N LEU A 30 -12.88 -9.34 3.28
CA LEU A 30 -12.95 -10.65 2.67
C LEU A 30 -11.54 -11.18 2.51
N GLN A 31 -11.20 -12.23 3.26
CA GLN A 31 -9.91 -12.89 3.11
C GLN A 31 -9.82 -13.55 1.72
N PRO A 32 -8.80 -13.25 0.91
CA PRO A 32 -8.59 -13.94 -0.35
C PRO A 32 -8.39 -15.44 -0.12
N ALA A 33 -9.03 -16.29 -0.93
CA ALA A 33 -9.05 -17.74 -0.74
C ALA A 33 -7.66 -18.39 -0.72
N ASN A 34 -6.69 -17.81 -1.43
CA ASN A 34 -5.31 -18.28 -1.52
C ASN A 34 -4.37 -17.67 -0.47
N PHE A 35 -4.85 -16.81 0.44
CA PHE A 35 -4.02 -16.17 1.48
C PHE A 35 -4.16 -16.90 2.83
N PRO A 36 -3.11 -16.90 3.68
CA PRO A 36 -3.21 -17.45 5.03
C PRO A 36 -4.17 -16.63 5.90
N ALA A 37 -4.47 -17.13 7.10
CA ALA A 37 -5.18 -16.34 8.10
C ALA A 37 -4.43 -15.01 8.36
N PRO A 38 -5.14 -13.87 8.48
CA PRO A 38 -4.52 -12.59 8.78
C PRO A 38 -3.92 -12.59 10.19
N VAL A 39 -2.88 -11.78 10.37
CA VAL A 39 -2.25 -11.51 11.67
C VAL A 39 -3.05 -10.47 12.45
N TYR A 40 -3.67 -9.51 11.75
CA TYR A 40 -4.46 -8.46 12.37
C TYR A 40 -5.66 -9.02 13.14
N ARG A 41 -5.85 -8.54 14.37
CA ARG A 41 -6.91 -9.02 15.27
C ARG A 41 -8.21 -8.24 15.05
N PHE A 42 -9.00 -8.65 14.05
CA PHE A 42 -10.28 -8.01 13.71
C PHE A 42 -11.31 -7.94 14.85
N ARG A 43 -11.15 -8.74 15.92
CA ARG A 43 -11.97 -8.64 17.12
C ARG A 43 -11.75 -7.33 17.89
N ASP A 44 -10.55 -6.74 17.79
CA ASP A 44 -10.19 -5.51 18.50
C ASP A 44 -10.63 -4.25 17.73
N ASN A 45 -10.82 -4.38 16.41
CA ASN A 45 -11.29 -3.32 15.50
C ASN A 45 -12.10 -3.95 14.34
N LYS A 46 -13.40 -4.11 14.56
CA LYS A 46 -14.30 -4.69 13.55
C LYS A 46 -14.51 -3.70 12.41
N ILE A 47 -14.29 -4.14 11.17
CA ILE A 47 -14.56 -3.31 10.00
C ILE A 47 -16.07 -3.08 9.86
N SER A 48 -16.43 -1.81 9.69
CA SER A 48 -17.78 -1.34 9.33
C SER A 48 -17.69 -0.43 8.12
N GLN A 49 -18.79 -0.28 7.38
CA GLN A 49 -18.83 0.64 6.24
C GLN A 49 -18.53 2.09 6.68
N ALA A 50 -19.18 2.54 7.76
CA ALA A 50 -18.99 3.89 8.27
C ALA A 50 -17.57 4.13 8.81
N GLY A 51 -16.96 3.13 9.45
CA GLY A 51 -15.56 3.21 9.90
C GLY A 51 -14.56 3.22 8.75
N PHE A 52 -14.79 2.42 7.70
CA PHE A 52 -14.02 2.46 6.46
C PHE A 52 -14.13 3.82 5.75
N GLU A 53 -15.34 4.35 5.58
CA GLU A 53 -15.57 5.65 4.93
C GLU A 53 -14.93 6.80 5.71
N LEU A 54 -15.03 6.78 7.05
CA LEU A 54 -14.31 7.72 7.91
C LEU A 54 -12.80 7.56 7.76
N GLY A 55 -12.28 6.34 7.78
CA GLY A 55 -10.85 6.05 7.60
C GLY A 55 -10.32 6.58 6.28
N ARG A 56 -11.04 6.33 5.18
CA ARG A 56 -10.70 6.86 3.86
C ARG A 56 -10.66 8.37 3.85
N LYS A 57 -11.68 9.03 4.42
CA LYS A 57 -11.70 10.50 4.47
C LYS A 57 -10.52 11.06 5.26
N LEU A 58 -10.18 10.42 6.39
CA LEU A 58 -9.03 10.79 7.22
C LEU A 58 -7.69 10.53 6.52
N PHE A 59 -7.56 9.46 5.74
CA PHE A 59 -6.34 9.14 4.99
C PHE A 59 -5.95 10.25 4.00
N TYR A 60 -6.95 10.89 3.40
CA TYR A 60 -6.78 12.01 2.48
C TYR A 60 -6.94 13.39 3.16
N GLU A 61 -7.04 13.47 4.49
CA GLU A 61 -7.26 14.73 5.20
C GLU A 61 -5.92 15.45 5.45
N PRO A 62 -5.68 16.62 4.82
CA PRO A 62 -4.40 17.31 4.98
C PRO A 62 -4.25 17.98 6.35
N ARG A 63 -5.33 18.18 7.13
CA ARG A 63 -5.24 18.76 8.49
C ARG A 63 -4.46 17.92 9.49
N PHE A 64 -4.12 16.69 9.15
CA PHE A 64 -3.16 15.89 9.92
C PHE A 64 -1.73 16.45 9.84
N SER A 65 -1.41 17.32 8.87
CA SER A 65 -0.11 18.02 8.85
C SER A 65 -0.18 19.38 9.52
N ARG A 66 0.95 19.84 10.05
CA ARG A 66 1.09 21.11 10.79
C ARG A 66 0.49 22.30 10.06
N ASN A 67 0.76 22.39 8.76
CA ASN A 67 0.36 23.47 7.87
C ASN A 67 -0.89 23.15 7.01
N ASN A 68 -1.53 22.00 7.24
CA ASN A 68 -2.72 21.53 6.53
C ASN A 68 -2.52 21.32 5.00
N THR A 69 -1.33 20.91 4.55
CA THR A 69 -1.02 20.71 3.12
C THR A 69 -0.70 19.27 2.72
N VAL A 70 -0.34 18.39 3.67
CA VAL A 70 0.08 17.01 3.40
C VAL A 70 -0.90 16.05 4.05
N SER A 71 -1.34 15.03 3.31
CA SER A 71 -2.13 13.90 3.81
C SER A 71 -1.36 12.59 3.61
N CYS A 72 -1.86 11.47 4.13
CA CYS A 72 -1.28 10.16 3.82
C CYS A 72 -1.31 9.91 2.29
N GLY A 73 -2.38 10.35 1.63
CA GLY A 73 -2.54 10.26 0.17
C GLY A 73 -1.51 11.05 -0.64
N SER A 74 -0.83 12.04 -0.06
CA SER A 74 0.26 12.76 -0.73
C SER A 74 1.49 11.87 -1.00
N CYS A 75 1.78 10.92 -0.11
CA CYS A 75 2.92 10.00 -0.22
C CYS A 75 2.52 8.56 -0.57
N HIS A 76 1.22 8.24 -0.48
CA HIS A 76 0.67 6.92 -0.76
C HIS A 76 -0.38 7.04 -1.87
N ILE A 77 0.10 7.22 -3.10
CA ILE A 77 -0.74 7.51 -4.27
C ILE A 77 -1.27 6.19 -4.84
N GLN A 78 -2.60 6.04 -4.92
CA GLN A 78 -3.23 4.78 -5.33
C GLN A 78 -2.73 4.24 -6.68
N SER A 79 -2.60 5.09 -7.69
CA SER A 79 -2.14 4.69 -9.03
C SER A 79 -0.68 4.19 -9.05
N ALA A 80 0.09 4.51 -8.02
CA ALA A 80 1.44 4.02 -7.74
C ALA A 80 1.43 2.88 -6.70
N ALA A 81 0.35 2.10 -6.63
CA ALA A 81 0.14 1.06 -5.62
C ALA A 81 0.31 1.56 -4.17
N PHE A 82 -0.07 2.82 -3.93
CA PHE A 82 0.10 3.53 -2.67
C PHE A 82 1.57 3.74 -2.24
N THR A 83 2.46 4.00 -3.20
CA THR A 83 3.77 4.63 -2.95
C THR A 83 3.80 6.07 -3.51
N GLN A 84 4.94 6.74 -3.40
CA GLN A 84 5.16 8.06 -4.00
C GLN A 84 6.04 7.90 -5.25
N HIS A 85 5.39 7.70 -6.40
CA HIS A 85 6.09 7.45 -7.65
C HIS A 85 7.01 8.61 -8.06
N GLY A 86 8.21 8.29 -8.53
CA GLY A 86 9.18 9.26 -9.05
C GLY A 86 10.02 9.97 -7.99
N HIS A 87 9.89 9.59 -6.72
CA HIS A 87 10.63 10.18 -5.61
C HIS A 87 11.45 9.09 -4.91
N GLU A 88 12.75 9.30 -4.75
CA GLU A 88 13.63 8.35 -4.03
C GLU A 88 13.18 8.21 -2.57
N VAL A 89 12.94 9.35 -1.92
CA VAL A 89 12.36 9.48 -0.59
C VAL A 89 11.19 10.45 -0.62
N SER A 90 10.26 10.31 0.31
CA SER A 90 9.08 11.16 0.36
C SER A 90 9.38 12.61 0.70
N HIS A 91 8.53 13.52 0.23
CA HIS A 91 8.56 14.94 0.55
C HIS A 91 7.41 15.28 1.50
N GLY A 92 7.74 15.69 2.71
CA GLY A 92 6.74 16.12 3.70
C GLY A 92 6.42 17.60 3.61
N ILE A 93 5.97 18.16 4.73
CA ILE A 93 5.71 19.58 4.86
C ILE A 93 6.99 20.41 4.64
N ASP A 94 6.83 21.64 4.17
CA ASP A 94 7.94 22.55 3.85
C ASP A 94 8.98 21.93 2.88
N ASP A 95 8.57 20.95 2.07
CA ASP A 95 9.42 20.18 1.14
C ASP A 95 10.58 19.45 1.83
N ARG A 96 10.43 19.11 3.12
CA ARG A 96 11.43 18.34 3.86
C ARG A 96 11.52 16.92 3.30
N LEU A 97 12.74 16.46 3.08
CA LEU A 97 13.00 15.11 2.59
C LEU A 97 12.94 14.10 3.73
N GLY A 98 12.19 13.03 3.50
CA GLY A 98 12.17 11.83 4.33
C GLY A 98 13.50 11.08 4.30
N ARG A 99 13.62 10.06 5.16
CA ARG A 99 14.81 9.20 5.20
C ARG A 99 14.71 7.98 4.28
N ARG A 100 13.50 7.59 3.90
CA ARG A 100 13.20 6.33 3.21
C ARG A 100 12.16 6.51 2.10
N ASN A 101 12.19 5.59 1.15
CA ASN A 101 11.15 5.42 0.14
C ASN A 101 9.82 4.98 0.78
N SER A 102 8.71 5.53 0.32
CA SER A 102 7.36 5.21 0.84
C SER A 102 6.95 3.77 0.47
N PRO A 103 6.77 2.86 1.44
CA PRO A 103 6.34 1.50 1.15
C PRO A 103 4.85 1.44 0.76
N PRO A 104 4.44 0.47 -0.07
CA PRO A 104 3.03 0.30 -0.42
C PRO A 104 2.20 -0.15 0.79
N ILE A 105 0.93 0.26 0.85
CA ILE A 105 0.00 -0.08 1.96
C ILE A 105 -0.94 -1.25 1.66
N MET A 106 -0.63 -2.06 0.64
CA MET A 106 -1.44 -3.23 0.31
C MET A 106 -1.22 -4.37 1.30
N ASN A 107 -2.28 -5.14 1.57
CA ASN A 107 -2.23 -6.41 2.31
C ASN A 107 -1.68 -6.27 3.75
N LEU A 108 -1.96 -5.15 4.42
CA LEU A 108 -1.45 -4.88 5.78
C LEU A 108 -2.01 -5.83 6.85
N ALA A 109 -3.15 -6.48 6.61
CA ALA A 109 -3.75 -7.43 7.54
C ALA A 109 -2.86 -8.66 7.84
N TRP A 110 -1.88 -8.97 6.98
CA TRP A 110 -0.96 -10.10 7.13
C TRP A 110 0.43 -9.72 7.64
N MET A 111 0.68 -8.44 7.90
CA MET A 111 1.95 -7.96 8.44
C MET A 111 1.93 -7.99 9.97
N ASN A 112 3.05 -8.35 10.58
CA ASN A 112 3.26 -8.28 12.04
C ASN A 112 4.02 -7.02 12.49
N THR A 113 4.67 -6.34 11.54
CA THR A 113 5.51 -5.17 11.77
C THR A 113 5.39 -4.21 10.60
N PHE A 114 5.45 -2.91 10.89
CA PHE A 114 5.29 -1.82 9.92
C PHE A 114 6.55 -0.98 9.86
N MET A 115 6.65 -0.15 8.81
CA MET A 115 7.88 0.53 8.37
C MET A 115 8.96 -0.44 7.86
N TRP A 116 10.04 0.12 7.33
CA TRP A 116 11.17 -0.64 6.79
C TRP A 116 12.04 -1.31 7.85
N ASP A 117 12.11 -0.76 9.06
CA ASP A 117 12.86 -1.31 10.20
C ASP A 117 12.02 -2.22 11.10
N GLY A 118 10.70 -2.19 10.96
CA GLY A 118 9.77 -2.96 11.78
C GLY A 118 9.54 -2.37 13.16
N GLY A 119 9.74 -1.06 13.36
CA GLY A 119 9.61 -0.40 14.67
C GLY A 119 8.20 -0.34 15.24
N VAL A 120 7.17 -0.50 14.40
CA VAL A 120 5.77 -0.51 14.83
C VAL A 120 5.19 -1.92 14.71
N PHE A 121 4.53 -2.41 15.75
CA PHE A 121 4.00 -3.79 15.84
C PHE A 121 2.47 -3.86 15.79
N ASP A 122 1.80 -2.72 15.69
CA ASP A 122 0.34 -2.62 15.62
C ASP A 122 -0.06 -1.63 14.53
N LEU A 123 -0.93 -2.07 13.61
CA LEU A 123 -1.38 -1.23 12.49
C LEU A 123 -2.12 0.00 13.01
N ASP A 124 -2.87 -0.13 14.11
CA ASP A 124 -3.61 0.99 14.70
C ASP A 124 -2.65 2.09 15.18
N LEU A 125 -1.39 1.77 15.47
CA LEU A 125 -0.40 2.75 15.91
C LEU A 125 0.47 3.28 14.76
N GLN A 126 0.46 2.63 13.59
CA GLN A 126 1.32 3.02 12.48
C GLN A 126 1.12 4.47 12.04
N PRO A 127 -0.12 5.01 11.90
CA PRO A 127 -0.31 6.39 11.46
C PRO A 127 0.23 7.46 12.42
N ILE A 128 0.52 7.11 13.68
CA ILE A 128 1.09 8.07 14.63
C ILE A 128 2.47 8.53 14.16
N VAL A 129 3.27 7.63 13.59
CA VAL A 129 4.63 7.93 13.13
C VAL A 129 4.64 9.01 12.04
N PRO A 130 3.95 8.86 10.89
CA PRO A 130 3.95 9.89 9.86
C PRO A 130 3.33 11.21 10.32
N ILE A 131 2.29 11.16 11.18
CA ILE A 131 1.67 12.39 11.74
C ILE A 131 2.69 13.19 12.55
N THR A 132 3.54 12.51 13.33
CA THR A 132 4.45 13.16 14.29
C THR A 132 5.88 13.36 13.78
N ALA A 133 6.26 12.70 12.69
CA ALA A 133 7.59 12.84 12.10
C ALA A 133 7.80 14.25 11.54
N HIS A 134 8.91 14.88 11.92
CA HIS A 134 9.25 16.27 11.61
C HIS A 134 9.43 16.51 10.10
N GLU A 135 9.94 15.51 9.39
CA GLU A 135 10.16 15.50 7.95
C GLU A 135 8.93 15.07 7.15
N GLU A 136 7.85 14.66 7.80
CA GLU A 136 6.61 14.22 7.16
C GLU A 136 5.47 15.22 7.43
N MET A 137 4.65 15.01 8.46
CA MET A 137 3.49 15.85 8.77
C MET A 137 3.75 16.86 9.90
N ASP A 138 4.79 16.65 10.72
CA ASP A 138 5.28 17.55 11.79
C ASP A 138 4.18 18.05 12.74
N GLU A 139 3.24 17.18 13.10
CA GLU A 139 2.05 17.54 13.86
C GLU A 139 1.92 16.72 15.14
N THR A 140 1.28 17.29 16.15
CA THR A 140 0.85 16.54 17.33
C THR A 140 -0.52 15.92 17.08
N ILE A 141 -0.72 14.68 17.54
CA ILE A 141 -2.01 13.99 17.41
C ILE A 141 -3.16 14.86 17.97
N GLU A 142 -3.00 15.43 19.16
CA GLU A 142 -4.06 16.22 19.79
C GLU A 142 -4.41 17.48 18.98
N ASN A 143 -3.43 18.19 18.43
CA ASN A 143 -3.71 19.37 17.61
C ASN A 143 -4.38 18.98 16.28
N ALA A 144 -3.95 17.90 15.63
CA ALA A 144 -4.65 17.36 14.46
C ALA A 144 -6.13 17.06 14.78
N LEU A 145 -6.41 16.38 15.90
CA LEU A 145 -7.79 16.10 16.32
C LEU A 145 -8.56 17.37 16.68
N ALA A 146 -7.92 18.36 17.31
CA ALA A 146 -8.53 19.64 17.60
C ALA A 146 -9.00 20.35 16.32
N LYS A 147 -8.19 20.34 15.24
CA LYS A 147 -8.59 20.84 13.93
C LYS A 147 -9.85 20.13 13.41
N LEU A 148 -9.89 18.79 13.49
CA LEU A 148 -11.06 18.01 13.05
C LEU A 148 -12.33 18.33 13.87
N ARG A 149 -12.19 18.57 15.18
CA ARG A 149 -13.33 18.93 16.06
C ARG A 149 -13.99 20.25 15.69
N THR A 150 -13.30 21.14 14.96
CA THR A 150 -13.90 22.39 14.45
C THR A 150 -14.81 22.16 13.24
N LEU A 151 -14.84 20.95 12.67
CA LEU A 151 -15.59 20.61 11.46
C LEU A 151 -16.79 19.73 11.80
N PRO A 152 -18.03 20.24 11.74
CA PRO A 152 -19.23 19.48 12.11
C PRO A 152 -19.43 18.17 11.33
N ALA A 153 -18.93 18.12 10.09
CA ALA A 153 -18.99 16.93 9.25
C ALA A 153 -18.30 15.72 9.90
N TYR A 154 -17.16 15.91 10.56
CA TYR A 154 -16.45 14.81 11.22
C TYR A 154 -17.25 14.27 12.41
N ALA A 155 -17.84 15.13 13.26
CA ALA A 155 -18.67 14.66 14.37
C ALA A 155 -19.80 13.72 13.90
N ALA A 156 -20.44 14.02 12.76
CA ALA A 156 -21.45 13.15 12.16
C ALA A 156 -20.86 11.82 11.65
N MET A 157 -19.67 11.84 11.03
CA MET A 157 -19.00 10.61 10.59
C MET A 157 -18.57 9.72 11.76
N TYR A 158 -18.03 10.30 12.85
CA TYR A 158 -17.70 9.55 14.06
C TYR A 158 -18.95 8.95 14.71
N LYS A 159 -20.07 9.69 14.75
CA LYS A 159 -21.34 9.16 15.26
C LYS A 159 -21.81 7.94 14.47
N LYS A 160 -21.67 7.96 13.14
CA LYS A 160 -21.99 6.82 12.28
C LYS A 160 -21.03 5.63 12.48
N ALA A 161 -19.73 5.90 12.58
CA ALA A 161 -18.70 4.86 12.69
C ALA A 161 -18.63 4.19 14.07
N PHE A 162 -18.82 4.97 15.15
CA PHE A 162 -18.55 4.53 16.52
C PHE A 162 -19.75 4.71 17.47
N GLY A 163 -20.90 5.15 16.96
CA GLY A 163 -22.10 5.39 17.78
C GLY A 163 -22.01 6.63 18.66
N ASP A 164 -20.97 7.46 18.51
CA ASP A 164 -20.68 8.60 19.37
C ASP A 164 -19.91 9.69 18.60
N THR A 165 -20.16 10.97 18.89
CA THR A 165 -19.59 12.12 18.16
C THR A 165 -18.15 12.46 18.57
N ALA A 166 -17.64 11.91 19.67
CA ALA A 166 -16.33 12.28 20.19
C ALA A 166 -15.20 11.82 19.26
N ILE A 167 -14.36 12.78 18.89
CA ILE A 167 -13.15 12.63 18.08
C ILE A 167 -11.96 12.46 19.03
N ASN A 168 -11.37 11.27 19.05
CA ASN A 168 -10.25 10.91 19.92
C ASN A 168 -9.27 9.97 19.20
N THR A 169 -8.04 9.88 19.71
CA THR A 169 -6.94 9.12 19.11
C THR A 169 -7.33 7.69 18.77
N THR A 170 -7.91 6.93 19.72
CA THR A 170 -8.27 5.53 19.50
C THR A 170 -9.23 5.35 18.33
N ARG A 171 -10.29 6.15 18.24
CA ARG A 171 -11.27 6.06 17.15
C ARG A 171 -10.69 6.48 15.81
N THR A 172 -9.88 7.54 15.80
CA THR A 172 -9.21 8.02 14.58
C THR A 172 -8.27 6.97 14.01
N MET A 173 -7.40 6.41 14.86
CA MET A 173 -6.45 5.37 14.49
C MET A 173 -7.14 4.09 14.01
N LYS A 174 -8.21 3.67 14.69
CA LYS A 174 -9.02 2.52 14.26
C LYS A 174 -9.73 2.76 12.94
N ALA A 175 -10.25 3.97 12.69
CA ALA A 175 -10.87 4.30 11.42
C ALA A 175 -9.85 4.25 10.27
N LEU A 176 -8.68 4.88 10.42
CA LEU A 176 -7.57 4.79 9.45
C LEU A 176 -7.20 3.33 9.16
N SER A 177 -7.10 2.50 10.21
CA SER A 177 -6.81 1.07 10.04
C SER A 177 -7.91 0.32 9.32
N GLN A 178 -9.20 0.62 9.55
CA GLN A 178 -10.29 0.00 8.79
C GLN A 178 -10.20 0.30 7.29
N PHE A 179 -9.74 1.49 6.90
CA PHE A 179 -9.44 1.81 5.50
C PHE A 179 -8.24 1.00 4.98
N MET A 180 -7.11 1.09 5.67
CA MET A 180 -5.87 0.41 5.29
C MET A 180 -6.00 -1.11 5.21
N LEU A 181 -6.83 -1.73 6.07
CA LEU A 181 -7.10 -3.17 6.05
C LEU A 181 -7.90 -3.64 4.83
N LEU A 182 -8.60 -2.72 4.14
CA LEU A 182 -9.31 -3.00 2.90
C LEU A 182 -8.51 -2.63 1.64
N CYS A 183 -7.30 -2.09 1.80
CA CYS A 183 -6.33 -2.00 0.71
C CYS A 183 -5.75 -3.41 0.41
N ILE A 184 -6.53 -4.28 -0.22
CA ILE A 184 -6.17 -5.67 -0.51
C ILE A 184 -5.86 -5.83 -1.99
N SER A 185 -4.64 -6.28 -2.29
CA SER A 185 -4.23 -6.67 -3.64
C SER A 185 -4.14 -8.19 -3.74
N SER A 186 -5.09 -8.78 -4.46
CA SER A 186 -5.28 -10.24 -4.57
C SER A 186 -5.96 -10.69 -5.87
N ASN A 187 -6.04 -9.81 -6.87
CA ASN A 187 -6.67 -10.06 -8.17
C ASN A 187 -5.70 -9.86 -9.35
N SER A 188 -4.41 -10.11 -9.11
CA SER A 188 -3.41 -10.12 -10.18
C SER A 188 -3.56 -11.37 -11.08
N LYS A 189 -2.87 -11.38 -12.23
CA LYS A 189 -2.82 -12.58 -13.09
C LYS A 189 -2.27 -13.78 -12.32
N TYR A 190 -1.21 -13.58 -11.53
CA TYR A 190 -0.68 -14.60 -10.63
C TYR A 190 -1.77 -15.18 -9.73
N ASP A 191 -2.58 -14.34 -9.09
CA ASP A 191 -3.66 -14.81 -8.21
C ASP A 191 -4.70 -15.63 -8.96
N SER A 192 -5.05 -15.24 -10.18
CA SER A 192 -5.98 -15.99 -11.03
C SER A 192 -5.43 -17.37 -11.43
N VAL A 193 -4.11 -17.48 -11.67
CA VAL A 193 -3.43 -18.76 -11.94
C VAL A 193 -3.43 -19.64 -10.71
N GLN A 194 -3.04 -19.11 -9.55
CA GLN A 194 -2.98 -19.87 -8.30
C GLN A 194 -4.35 -20.39 -7.87
N ARG A 195 -5.43 -19.67 -8.21
CA ARG A 195 -6.81 -20.10 -7.95
C ARG A 195 -7.41 -20.98 -9.05
N ASN A 196 -6.68 -21.26 -10.13
CA ASN A 196 -7.20 -21.94 -11.34
C ASN A 196 -8.46 -21.25 -11.92
N GLN A 197 -8.51 -19.92 -11.86
CA GLN A 197 -9.67 -19.08 -12.23
C GLN A 197 -9.41 -18.18 -13.45
N GLY A 198 -8.20 -18.20 -14.00
CA GLY A 198 -7.79 -17.31 -15.08
C GLY A 198 -6.92 -17.98 -16.15
N PRO A 199 -6.35 -17.19 -17.07
CA PRO A 199 -5.43 -17.71 -18.07
C PRO A 199 -4.21 -18.31 -17.38
N ARG A 200 -3.62 -19.34 -17.99
CA ARG A 200 -2.33 -19.88 -17.55
C ARG A 200 -1.22 -18.86 -17.78
N PHE A 201 -0.08 -19.06 -17.11
CA PHE A 201 1.14 -18.37 -17.49
C PHE A 201 1.49 -18.65 -18.96
N SER A 202 2.00 -17.63 -19.65
CA SER A 202 2.70 -17.83 -20.91
C SER A 202 3.99 -18.62 -20.68
N ASP A 203 4.61 -19.15 -21.72
CA ASP A 203 5.85 -19.92 -21.57
C ASP A 203 6.97 -19.10 -20.90
N ALA A 204 7.06 -17.80 -21.19
CA ALA A 204 8.04 -16.90 -20.58
C ALA A 204 7.74 -16.65 -19.09
N GLU A 205 6.48 -16.35 -18.76
CA GLU A 205 6.05 -16.19 -17.37
C GLU A 205 6.25 -17.49 -16.57
N GLN A 206 6.01 -18.65 -17.17
CA GLN A 206 6.19 -19.96 -16.53
C GLN A 206 7.67 -20.25 -16.26
N ARG A 207 8.56 -19.96 -17.21
CA ARG A 207 10.02 -20.07 -16.99
C ARG A 207 10.50 -19.10 -15.92
N GLY A 208 10.01 -17.86 -15.95
CA GLY A 208 10.27 -16.85 -14.93
C GLY A 208 9.79 -17.28 -13.55
N TYR A 209 8.61 -17.89 -13.48
CA TYR A 209 8.05 -18.42 -12.24
C TYR A 209 8.90 -19.55 -11.65
N ILE A 210 9.35 -20.49 -12.48
CA ILE A 210 10.24 -21.57 -12.05
C ILE A 210 11.56 -20.99 -11.51
N PHE A 211 12.13 -20.00 -12.21
CA PHE A 211 13.33 -19.31 -11.74
C PHE A 211 13.09 -18.60 -10.40
N PHE A 212 11.97 -17.90 -10.26
CA PHE A 212 11.55 -17.23 -9.03
C PHE A 212 11.41 -18.22 -7.87
N GLN A 213 10.74 -19.36 -8.10
CA GLN A 213 10.57 -20.40 -7.10
C GLN A 213 11.91 -20.93 -6.59
N ALA A 214 12.86 -21.18 -7.49
CA ALA A 214 14.16 -21.73 -7.14
C ALA A 214 15.07 -20.72 -6.41
N ASN A 215 14.97 -19.42 -6.72
CA ASN A 215 16.00 -18.45 -6.31
C ASN A 215 15.50 -17.31 -5.41
N CYS A 216 14.20 -17.03 -5.34
CA CYS A 216 13.68 -15.83 -4.68
C CYS A 216 12.77 -16.14 -3.47
N THR A 217 12.10 -17.30 -3.46
CA THR A 217 11.07 -17.64 -2.46
C THR A 217 11.60 -17.87 -1.04
N ALA A 218 12.92 -18.01 -0.88
CA ALA A 218 13.55 -18.08 0.44
C ALA A 218 13.31 -16.79 1.27
N CYS A 219 13.11 -15.66 0.60
CA CYS A 219 12.75 -14.37 1.21
C CYS A 219 11.37 -13.90 0.74
N HIS A 220 11.07 -14.02 -0.56
CA HIS A 220 9.82 -13.57 -1.16
C HIS A 220 8.79 -14.70 -1.22
N ARG A 221 8.38 -15.20 -0.04
CA ARG A 221 7.54 -16.40 0.07
C ARG A 221 6.09 -16.16 -0.41
N GLU A 222 5.57 -17.12 -1.15
CA GLU A 222 4.16 -17.17 -1.57
C GLU A 222 3.22 -17.35 -0.36
N PRO A 223 1.95 -16.88 -0.42
CA PRO A 223 1.29 -16.19 -1.54
C PRO A 223 1.44 -14.66 -1.51
N LEU A 224 1.97 -14.09 -0.43
CA LEU A 224 2.13 -12.64 -0.27
C LEU A 224 3.41 -12.10 -0.94
N ILE A 225 4.26 -13.00 -1.43
CA ILE A 225 5.54 -12.71 -2.10
C ILE A 225 6.50 -11.95 -1.17
N THR A 226 6.48 -12.34 0.10
CA THR A 226 7.31 -11.86 1.22
C THR A 226 7.15 -12.79 2.41
N ASP A 227 8.23 -12.96 3.18
CA ASP A 227 8.22 -13.63 4.49
C ASP A 227 8.18 -12.65 5.67
N TYR A 228 8.16 -11.34 5.40
CA TYR A 228 8.25 -10.24 6.37
C TYR A 228 9.47 -10.29 7.31
N SER A 229 10.48 -11.08 6.99
CA SER A 229 11.74 -11.12 7.73
C SER A 229 12.56 -9.85 7.50
N PHE A 230 13.64 -9.70 8.25
CA PHE A 230 14.58 -8.58 8.12
C PHE A 230 15.92 -9.09 7.63
N ARG A 231 16.42 -8.51 6.54
CA ARG A 231 17.62 -8.98 5.84
C ARG A 231 18.45 -7.82 5.36
N ASN A 232 19.76 -8.04 5.29
CA ASN A 232 20.68 -7.14 4.62
C ASN A 232 20.90 -7.69 3.21
N ASN A 233 20.46 -6.94 2.20
CA ASN A 233 20.54 -7.37 0.80
C ASN A 233 21.86 -6.98 0.13
N GLY A 234 22.86 -6.54 0.90
CA GLY A 234 24.19 -6.16 0.41
C GLY A 234 24.20 -4.88 -0.41
N ILE A 235 23.16 -4.05 -0.36
CA ILE A 235 23.21 -2.72 -0.97
C ILE A 235 24.21 -1.84 -0.21
N ALA A 236 24.92 -0.95 -0.91
CA ALA A 236 25.90 -0.07 -0.27
C ALA A 236 25.22 0.88 0.73
N THR A 237 25.90 1.28 1.80
CA THR A 237 25.36 2.27 2.75
C THR A 237 25.04 3.59 2.04
N GLY A 238 23.82 4.11 2.25
CA GLY A 238 23.38 5.39 1.69
C GLY A 238 23.98 6.60 2.40
N ILE A 239 23.74 7.81 1.87
CA ILE A 239 24.28 9.08 2.39
C ILE A 239 23.83 9.34 3.83
N ASN A 240 22.60 8.98 4.16
CA ASN A 240 22.04 9.16 5.50
C ASN A 240 22.49 8.10 6.52
N ASN A 241 23.31 7.12 6.11
CA ASN A 241 23.77 6.00 6.93
C ASN A 241 22.64 5.32 7.73
N ASP A 242 21.48 5.12 7.10
CA ASP A 242 20.33 4.44 7.70
C ASP A 242 20.73 3.03 8.18
N GLN A 243 20.67 2.81 9.49
CA GLN A 243 21.10 1.55 10.11
C GLN A 243 20.00 0.50 10.14
N GLY A 244 18.83 0.82 9.57
CA GLY A 244 17.68 -0.06 9.43
C GLY A 244 17.16 -0.52 10.79
N ARG A 245 16.95 -1.83 10.91
CA ARG A 245 16.42 -2.47 12.12
C ARG A 245 17.27 -2.26 13.38
N TYR A 246 18.56 -1.97 13.25
CA TYR A 246 19.38 -1.65 14.41
C TYR A 246 18.87 -0.41 15.15
N GLU A 247 18.32 0.60 14.45
CA GLU A 247 17.83 1.82 15.10
C GLU A 247 16.69 1.55 16.09
N VAL A 248 15.96 0.44 15.93
CA VAL A 248 14.84 0.04 16.80
C VAL A 248 15.21 -1.08 17.78
N THR A 249 16.19 -1.93 17.46
CA THR A 249 16.55 -3.09 18.29
C THR A 249 17.80 -2.88 19.13
N LEU A 250 18.70 -1.99 18.70
CA LEU A 250 20.06 -1.82 19.22
C LEU A 250 20.92 -3.10 19.19
N ASN A 251 20.50 -4.12 18.44
CA ASN A 251 21.24 -5.36 18.29
C ASN A 251 22.19 -5.26 17.08
N GLU A 252 23.49 -5.36 17.30
CA GLU A 252 24.50 -5.27 16.25
C GLU A 252 24.25 -6.22 15.07
N THR A 253 23.67 -7.41 15.31
CA THR A 253 23.37 -8.35 14.22
C THR A 253 22.26 -7.86 13.30
N ASP A 254 21.48 -6.86 13.69
CA ASP A 254 20.38 -6.27 12.91
C ASP A 254 20.78 -5.00 12.14
N ARG A 255 22.03 -4.55 12.30
CA ARG A 255 22.56 -3.38 11.60
C ARG A 255 22.50 -3.58 10.08
N TYR A 256 21.88 -2.61 9.41
CA TYR A 256 21.61 -2.57 7.97
C TYR A 256 20.64 -3.65 7.46
N LYS A 257 19.84 -4.26 8.35
CA LYS A 257 18.73 -5.11 7.93
C LYS A 257 17.47 -4.28 7.74
N PHE A 258 16.73 -4.58 6.68
CA PHE A 258 15.44 -4.00 6.39
C PHE A 258 14.42 -5.11 6.13
N LYS A 259 13.14 -4.80 6.33
CA LYS A 259 12.04 -5.72 6.10
C LYS A 259 12.02 -6.14 4.62
N VAL A 260 11.85 -7.43 4.36
CA VAL A 260 11.65 -7.95 3.01
C VAL A 260 10.28 -7.48 2.50
N PRO A 261 10.19 -6.63 1.46
CA PRO A 261 8.92 -6.13 0.97
C PRO A 261 8.17 -7.21 0.17
N SER A 262 6.86 -7.05 0.05
CA SER A 262 6.07 -7.81 -0.93
C SER A 262 6.45 -7.36 -2.35
N LEU A 263 6.54 -8.29 -3.29
CA LEU A 263 6.72 -7.98 -4.71
C LEU A 263 5.39 -7.84 -5.48
N ARG A 264 4.26 -7.73 -4.79
CA ARG A 264 2.97 -7.42 -5.44
C ARG A 264 3.00 -6.00 -5.99
N ASN A 265 2.36 -5.76 -7.12
CA ASN A 265 2.31 -4.45 -7.79
C ASN A 265 3.68 -3.81 -8.09
N LEU A 266 4.74 -4.61 -8.17
CA LEU A 266 6.12 -4.12 -8.19
C LEU A 266 6.41 -3.17 -9.36
N SER A 267 5.77 -3.33 -10.52
CA SER A 267 6.00 -2.41 -11.66
C SER A 267 5.45 -1.00 -11.43
N HIS A 268 4.66 -0.79 -10.38
CA HIS A 268 4.03 0.50 -10.04
C HIS A 268 4.69 1.19 -8.84
N THR A 269 5.65 0.54 -8.18
CA THR A 269 6.25 1.03 -6.93
C THR A 269 7.67 1.56 -7.14
N ALA A 270 8.06 1.92 -8.36
CA ALA A 270 9.35 2.56 -8.59
C ALA A 270 9.39 3.96 -7.94
N PRO A 271 10.55 4.39 -7.41
CA PRO A 271 11.82 3.67 -7.39
C PRO A 271 11.95 2.67 -6.23
N TYR A 272 12.97 1.82 -6.26
CA TYR A 272 13.10 0.62 -5.42
C TYR A 272 14.16 0.74 -4.32
N MET A 273 14.09 -0.19 -3.36
CA MET A 273 14.86 -0.27 -2.11
C MET A 273 14.36 0.70 -1.04
N HIS A 274 14.89 0.59 0.18
CA HIS A 274 14.46 1.42 1.31
C HIS A 274 14.77 2.91 1.11
N ASP A 275 15.69 3.26 0.20
CA ASP A 275 16.11 4.62 -0.10
C ASP A 275 15.86 5.03 -1.55
N GLY A 276 15.14 4.21 -2.33
CA GLY A 276 14.70 4.57 -3.67
C GLY A 276 15.82 4.74 -4.71
N ARG A 277 17.05 4.27 -4.45
CA ARG A 277 18.19 4.54 -5.35
C ARG A 277 18.13 3.85 -6.71
N PHE A 278 17.28 2.83 -6.86
CA PHE A 278 17.15 2.09 -8.12
C PHE A 278 15.85 2.47 -8.82
N ILE A 279 15.96 3.06 -10.01
CA ILE A 279 14.80 3.53 -10.78
C ILE A 279 14.10 2.37 -11.52
N THR A 280 14.84 1.33 -11.91
CA THR A 280 14.33 0.22 -12.73
C THR A 280 14.49 -1.13 -12.04
N LEU A 281 13.61 -2.08 -12.38
CA LEU A 281 13.76 -3.46 -11.91
C LEU A 281 14.99 -4.13 -12.51
N ASP A 282 15.40 -3.76 -13.71
CA ASP A 282 16.68 -4.18 -14.27
C ASP A 282 17.85 -3.87 -13.35
N ALA A 283 17.92 -2.65 -12.79
CA ALA A 283 18.97 -2.26 -11.86
C ALA A 283 18.89 -3.04 -10.54
N VAL A 284 17.68 -3.34 -10.05
CA VAL A 284 17.46 -4.20 -8.88
C VAL A 284 18.00 -5.62 -9.13
N LEU A 285 17.67 -6.21 -10.28
CA LEU A 285 18.11 -7.55 -10.64
C LEU A 285 19.63 -7.59 -10.90
N ASP A 286 20.20 -6.54 -11.47
CA ASP A 286 21.65 -6.40 -11.64
C ASP A 286 22.38 -6.30 -10.28
N HIS A 287 21.78 -5.61 -9.30
CA HIS A 287 22.28 -5.60 -7.92
C HIS A 287 22.32 -7.01 -7.33
N TYR A 288 21.23 -7.77 -7.44
CA TYR A 288 21.20 -9.15 -6.94
C TYR A 288 22.10 -10.10 -7.73
N ARG A 289 22.34 -9.83 -9.03
CA ARG A 289 23.24 -10.62 -9.88
C ARG A 289 24.71 -10.45 -9.51
N SER A 290 25.16 -9.20 -9.31
CA SER A 290 26.60 -8.92 -9.11
C SER A 290 26.93 -7.69 -8.26
N GLY A 291 25.94 -6.91 -7.83
CA GLY A 291 26.13 -5.68 -7.05
C GLY A 291 26.24 -5.87 -5.53
N ILE A 292 26.10 -7.09 -5.02
CA ILE A 292 26.14 -7.42 -3.59
C ILE A 292 27.46 -6.98 -2.95
N ARG A 293 27.36 -6.16 -1.90
CA ARG A 293 28.47 -5.79 -1.03
C ARG A 293 28.58 -6.75 0.14
N GLN A 294 29.78 -7.29 0.33
CA GLN A 294 30.12 -8.10 1.50
C GLN A 294 30.19 -7.20 2.73
N THR A 295 29.31 -7.46 3.70
CA THR A 295 29.23 -6.75 4.98
C THR A 295 29.06 -7.76 6.11
N PRO A 296 29.40 -7.42 7.38
CA PRO A 296 29.32 -8.38 8.48
C PRO A 296 27.94 -9.03 8.68
N ASN A 297 26.86 -8.30 8.38
CA ASN A 297 25.48 -8.75 8.55
C ASN A 297 24.78 -9.12 7.25
N LEU A 298 25.53 -9.28 6.14
CA LEU A 298 24.98 -9.69 4.85
C LEU A 298 24.17 -10.99 5.02
N ASP A 299 23.00 -11.07 4.38
CA ASP A 299 22.25 -12.32 4.36
C ASP A 299 23.07 -13.42 3.66
N PRO A 300 23.35 -14.56 4.32
CA PRO A 300 24.18 -15.62 3.75
C PRO A 300 23.67 -16.17 2.42
N LEU A 301 22.35 -16.10 2.15
CA LEU A 301 21.77 -16.54 0.88
C LEU A 301 22.23 -15.67 -0.31
N LEU A 302 22.72 -14.46 -0.04
CA LEU A 302 23.16 -13.51 -1.05
C LEU A 302 24.68 -13.42 -1.17
N ALA A 303 25.44 -14.19 -0.38
CA ALA A 303 26.91 -14.10 -0.34
C ALA A 303 27.56 -14.26 -1.72
N ASN A 304 26.95 -15.03 -2.62
CA ASN A 304 27.43 -15.26 -3.98
C ASN A 304 26.59 -14.56 -5.07
N GLY A 305 25.69 -13.66 -4.68
CA GLY A 305 24.65 -13.13 -5.56
C GLY A 305 23.68 -14.21 -6.04
N ILE A 306 22.82 -13.85 -6.99
CA ILE A 306 21.88 -14.74 -7.65
C ILE A 306 22.28 -14.84 -9.12
N ALA A 307 22.89 -15.95 -9.51
CA ALA A 307 23.32 -16.19 -10.88
C ALA A 307 22.12 -16.20 -11.83
N MET A 308 22.12 -15.31 -12.82
CA MET A 308 21.08 -15.22 -13.83
C MET A 308 21.65 -14.81 -15.18
N THR A 309 21.25 -15.51 -16.25
CA THR A 309 21.48 -15.05 -17.63
C THR A 309 20.51 -13.92 -17.98
N ASP A 310 20.79 -13.17 -19.05
CA ASP A 310 19.88 -12.11 -19.50
C ASP A 310 18.51 -12.66 -19.93
N ALA A 311 18.47 -13.89 -20.49
CA ALA A 311 17.21 -14.57 -20.80
C ALA A 311 16.40 -14.92 -19.54
N GLN A 312 17.05 -15.44 -18.50
CA GLN A 312 16.39 -15.73 -17.22
C GLN A 312 15.89 -14.45 -16.54
N LYS A 313 16.68 -13.37 -16.59
CA LYS A 313 16.29 -12.05 -16.09
C LYS A 313 15.05 -11.52 -16.83
N ALA A 314 15.01 -11.64 -18.15
CA ALA A 314 13.85 -11.24 -18.95
C ALA A 314 12.60 -12.07 -18.65
N ASP A 315 12.72 -13.40 -18.57
CA ASP A 315 11.61 -14.29 -18.19
C ASP A 315 11.13 -13.99 -16.74
N LEU A 316 12.04 -13.74 -15.79
CA LEU A 316 11.70 -13.34 -14.43
C LEU A 316 10.91 -12.03 -14.40
N LEU A 317 11.30 -11.02 -15.19
CA LEU A 317 10.53 -9.78 -15.31
C LEU A 317 9.12 -10.02 -15.85
N GLN A 318 8.94 -10.93 -16.82
CA GLN A 318 7.61 -11.32 -17.29
C GLN A 318 6.77 -11.92 -16.15
N PHE A 319 7.36 -12.80 -15.33
CA PHE A 319 6.68 -13.34 -14.16
C PHE A 319 6.32 -12.25 -13.13
N LEU A 320 7.25 -11.36 -12.78
CA LEU A 320 7.00 -10.31 -11.79
C LEU A 320 5.86 -9.37 -12.24
N ASN A 321 5.71 -9.13 -13.54
CA ASN A 321 4.60 -8.36 -14.08
C ASN A 321 3.22 -9.04 -13.88
N THR A 322 3.19 -10.36 -13.68
CA THR A 322 1.94 -11.08 -13.34
C THR A 322 1.44 -10.78 -11.93
N LEU A 323 2.27 -10.19 -11.06
CA LEU A 323 1.96 -9.83 -9.68
C LEU A 323 1.25 -8.47 -9.55
N ASN A 324 1.05 -7.76 -10.66
CA ASN A 324 0.34 -6.49 -10.70
C ASN A 324 -1.17 -6.71 -10.73
N ASP A 325 -1.88 -5.99 -9.87
CA ASP A 325 -3.32 -6.06 -9.68
C ASP A 325 -3.97 -4.76 -10.18
N PRO A 326 -4.43 -4.73 -11.45
CA PRO A 326 -5.05 -3.53 -12.02
C PRO A 326 -6.38 -3.16 -11.35
N THR A 327 -7.03 -4.10 -10.64
CA THR A 327 -8.25 -3.82 -9.88
C THR A 327 -7.91 -3.00 -8.64
N PHE A 328 -6.87 -3.38 -7.89
CA PHE A 328 -6.41 -2.61 -6.72
C PHE A 328 -5.99 -1.18 -7.09
N LEU A 329 -5.24 -1.03 -8.18
CA LEU A 329 -4.72 0.27 -8.66
C LEU A 329 -5.82 1.25 -9.11
N ARG A 330 -7.04 0.77 -9.38
CA ARG A 330 -8.15 1.55 -9.95
C ARG A 330 -9.44 1.44 -9.14
N ASP A 331 -9.39 0.85 -7.95
CA ASP A 331 -10.56 0.69 -7.11
C ASP A 331 -11.03 2.06 -6.60
N SER A 332 -12.15 2.55 -7.13
CA SER A 332 -12.75 3.83 -6.73
C SER A 332 -13.20 3.86 -5.27
N LYS A 333 -13.33 2.69 -4.62
CA LYS A 333 -13.57 2.61 -3.17
C LYS A 333 -12.36 3.07 -2.38
N LEU A 334 -11.15 2.99 -2.94
CA LEU A 334 -9.92 3.38 -2.26
C LEU A 334 -9.44 4.79 -2.61
N SER A 335 -10.00 5.44 -3.64
CA SER A 335 -9.56 6.75 -4.11
C SER A 335 -9.96 7.90 -3.18
N GLU A 336 -9.29 9.04 -3.36
CA GLU A 336 -9.70 10.32 -2.78
C GLU A 336 -11.14 10.67 -3.19
N GLN A 337 -11.90 11.30 -2.27
CA GLN A 337 -13.31 11.66 -2.42
C GLN A 337 -13.56 13.16 -2.43
#